data_AF-A0A1K2HGA1-F1
#
_entry.id   AF-A0A1K2HGA1-F1
#
_cell.length_a   1.000
_cell.length_b   1.000
_cell.length_c   1.000
_cell.angle_alpha   90.00
_cell.angle_beta   90.00
_cell.angle_gamma   90.00
#
_symmetry.space_group_name_H-M   'P 1'
#
loop_
_entity.id
_entity.type
_entity.pdbx_description
1 polymer ?
#
loop_
_entity_poly.entity_id
_entity_poly.type
_entity_poly.pdbx_seq_one_letter_code
_entity_poly.pdbx_strand_id
1 'polypeptide(L)' 'MFNKIISKIRVRIEHVFGFVENSMHGSSLRSIGFDRAVLNTDLTNLTYNLLRYEQVKRLNLKTWR' A
#
# COMPACT_ATOMS: atom_id res chain seq x y z
N MET A 1 -2.00 -20.13 17.50
CA MET A 1 -0.69 -19.51 17.17
C MET A 1 -0.61 -19.13 15.69
N PHE A 2 -0.86 -20.06 14.77
CA PHE A 2 -0.90 -19.83 13.32
C PHE A 2 -1.80 -18.65 12.86
N ASN A 3 -3.05 -18.61 13.34
CA ASN A 3 -4.01 -17.55 12.97
C ASN A 3 -3.54 -16.14 13.36
N LYS A 4 -2.79 -16.00 14.47
CA LYS A 4 -2.24 -14.70 14.89
C LYS A 4 -1.18 -14.20 13.89
N ILE A 5 -0.38 -15.10 13.33
CA ILE A 5 0.64 -14.77 12.32
C ILE A 5 -0.03 -14.32 11.03
N ILE A 6 -1.01 -15.09 10.54
CA ILE A 6 -1.77 -14.74 9.33
C ILE A 6 -2.48 -13.40 9.50
N SER A 7 -3.16 -13.20 10.63
CA SER A 7 -3.86 -11.94 10.92
C SER A 7 -2.91 -10.75 10.94
N LYS A 8 -1.71 -10.88 11.53
CA LYS A 8 -0.68 -9.83 11.53
C LYS A 8 -0.17 -9.49 10.12
N ILE A 9 -0.13 -10.46 9.21
CA ILE A 9 0.24 -10.23 7.81
C ILE A 9 -0.92 -9.56 7.05
N ARG A 10 -2.15 -10.09 7.20
CA ARG A 10 -3.35 -9.56 6.54
C ARG A 10 -3.60 -8.10 6.87
N VAL A 11 -3.49 -7.70 8.13
CA VAL A 11 -3.76 -6.29 8.52
C VAL A 11 -2.83 -5.31 7.80
N ARG A 12 -1.59 -5.71 7.50
CA ARG A 12 -0.64 -4.87 6.76
C ARG A 12 -1.02 -4.78 5.28
N ILE A 13 -1.44 -5.89 4.69
CA ILE A 13 -1.90 -5.97 3.30
C ILE A 13 -3.17 -5.13 3.14
N GLU A 14 -4.18 -5.36 3.98
CA GLU A 14 -5.46 -4.65 3.98
C GLU A 14 -5.27 -3.14 4.18
N HIS A 15 -4.31 -2.71 5.00
CA HIS A 15 -3.99 -1.30 5.14
C HIS A 15 -3.47 -0.67 3.84
N VAL A 16 -2.59 -1.35 3.11
CA VAL A 16 -2.07 -0.86 1.81
C VAL A 16 -3.21 -0.77 0.80
N PHE A 17 -3.96 -1.86 0.61
CA PHE A 17 -5.08 -1.90 -0.33
C PHE A 17 -6.18 -0.91 0.03
N GLY A 18 -6.49 -0.75 1.32
CA GLY A 18 -7.44 0.25 1.79
C GLY A 18 -7.01 1.67 1.47
N PHE A 19 -5.72 1.99 1.53
CA PHE A 19 -5.22 3.30 1.13
C PHE A 19 -5.28 3.50 -0.39
N VAL A 20 -4.90 2.49 -1.18
CA VAL A 20 -4.95 2.55 -2.63
C VAL A 20 -6.39 2.75 -3.12
N GLU A 21 -7.33 1.99 -2.57
CA GLU A 21 -8.73 2.05 -3.00
C GLU A 21 -9.39 3.38 -2.63
N ASN A 22 -9.18 3.87 -1.41
CA ASN A 22 -9.86 5.07 -0.91
C ASN A 22 -9.16 6.39 -1.29
N SER A 23 -7.82 6.41 -1.36
CA SER A 23 -7.04 7.64 -1.54
C SER A 23 -6.31 7.73 -2.87
N MET A 24 -6.13 6.61 -3.59
CA MET A 24 -5.40 6.57 -4.86
C MET A 24 -6.29 6.22 -6.07
N HIS A 25 -7.62 6.36 -5.93
CA HIS A 25 -8.61 6.15 -7.00
C HIS A 25 -8.68 4.72 -7.53
N GLY A 26 -8.46 3.74 -6.64
CA GLY A 26 -8.71 2.35 -6.95
C GLY A 26 -7.47 1.55 -7.32
N SER A 27 -7.64 0.23 -7.29
CA SER A 27 -6.59 -0.76 -7.57
C SER A 27 -6.53 -1.22 -9.04
N SER A 28 -7.46 -0.76 -9.88
CA SER A 28 -7.52 -1.15 -11.29
C SER A 28 -6.75 -0.18 -12.18
N LEU A 29 -5.94 -0.71 -13.10
CA LEU A 29 -5.17 0.08 -14.07
C LEU A 29 -5.47 -0.40 -15.49
N ARG A 30 -5.69 0.54 -16.41
CA ARG A 30 -5.76 0.28 -17.85
C ARG A 30 -4.60 1.00 -18.55
N SER A 31 -3.64 0.25 -19.06
CA SER A 31 -2.51 0.80 -19.82
C SER A 31 -2.22 -0.03 -21.07
N ILE A 32 -1.68 0.62 -22.10
CA ILE A 32 -1.20 -0.05 -23.32
C ILE A 32 0.19 -0.60 -23.04
N GLY A 33 0.36 -1.92 -23.11
CA GLY A 33 1.63 -2.60 -22.88
C GLY A 33 1.86 -2.99 -21.41
N PHE A 34 2.44 -4.18 -21.22
CA PHE A 34 2.68 -4.77 -19.91
C PHE A 34 3.70 -3.97 -19.09
N ASP A 35 4.80 -3.53 -19.71
CA ASP A 35 5.86 -2.77 -19.02
C ASP A 35 5.33 -1.47 -18.40
N ARG A 36 4.40 -0.79 -19.09
CA ARG A 36 3.73 0.39 -18.55
C ARG A 36 2.81 0.05 -17.38
N ALA A 37 2.15 -1.11 -17.44
CA ALA A 37 1.28 -1.57 -16.36
C ALA A 37 2.09 -1.85 -15.08
N VAL A 38 3.23 -2.52 -15.25
CA VAL A 38 4.18 -2.79 -14.17
C VAL A 38 4.71 -1.48 -13.58
N LEU A 39 5.23 -0.58 -14.42
CA LEU A 39 5.77 0.70 -13.97
C LEU A 39 4.74 1.52 -13.19
N ASN A 40 3.50 1.62 -13.68
CA ASN A 40 2.44 2.34 -12.95
C ASN A 40 2.11 1.69 -11.60
N THR A 41 2.14 0.36 -11.54
CA THR A 41 1.93 -0.38 -10.28
C THR A 41 3.07 -0.07 -9.28
N ASP A 42 4.31 -0.04 -9.76
CA ASP A 42 5.48 0.31 -8.95
C ASP A 42 5.42 1.76 -8.45
N LEU A 43 4.99 2.70 -9.31
CA LEU A 43 4.79 4.10 -8.94
C LEU A 43 3.69 4.27 -7.88
N THR A 44 2.59 3.53 -7.99
CA THR A 44 1.53 3.50 -6.97
C THR A 44 2.09 3.00 -5.64
N ASN A 45 2.86 1.92 -5.65
CA ASN A 45 3.50 1.38 -4.45
C ASN A 45 4.51 2.37 -3.83
N LEU A 46 5.32 3.03 -4.65
CA LEU A 46 6.26 4.06 -4.20
C LEU A 46 5.52 5.25 -3.56
N THR A 47 4.44 5.69 -4.19
CA THR A 47 3.61 6.80 -3.70
C THR A 47 2.97 6.46 -2.36
N TYR A 48 2.43 5.24 -2.21
CA TYR A 48 1.96 4.74 -0.93
C TYR A 48 3.07 4.78 0.14
N ASN A 49 4.27 4.30 -0.18
CA ASN A 49 5.38 4.29 0.78
C ASN A 49 5.78 5.69 1.23
N LEU A 50 5.82 6.67 0.31
CA LEU A 50 6.14 8.06 0.62
C LEU A 50 5.08 8.69 1.53
N LEU A 51 3.81 8.54 1.18
CA LEU A 51 2.69 9.06 1.96
C LEU A 51 2.62 8.40 3.34
N ARG A 52 2.85 7.09 3.41
CA ARG A 52 2.90 6.37 4.68
C ARG A 52 4.03 6.90 5.57
N TYR A 53 5.21 7.12 5.00
CA TYR A 53 6.35 7.67 5.73
C TYR A 53 6.05 9.07 6.28
N GLU A 54 5.49 9.95 5.44
CA GLU A 54 5.07 11.29 5.85
C GLU A 54 4.09 11.23 7.03
N GLN A 55 3.07 10.38 6.95
CA GLN A 55 2.09 10.20 8.03
C GLN A 55 2.74 9.67 9.31
N VAL A 56 3.63 8.68 9.22
CA VAL A 56 4.36 8.15 10.39
C VAL A 56 5.11 9.28 11.08
N LYS A 57 5.80 10.14 10.31
CA LYS A 57 6.61 11.22 10.85
C LYS A 57 5.75 12.36 11.39
N ARG A 58 4.78 12.85 10.63
CA ARG A 58 3.89 13.96 11.01
C ARG A 58 3.06 13.63 12.24
N LEU A 59 2.52 12.41 12.32
CA LEU A 59 1.63 11.99 13.39
C LEU A 59 2.36 11.23 14.52
N ASN A 60 3.67 11.07 14.43
CA ASN A 60 4.51 10.33 15.37
C ASN A 60 3.97 8.91 15.68
N LEU A 61 3.54 8.20 14.64
CA LEU A 61 2.92 6.87 14.79
C LEU A 61 3.99 5.80 15.01
N LYS A 62 3.63 4.77 15.79
CA LYS A 62 4.46 3.56 15.88
C LYS A 62 4.45 2.86 14.52
N THR A 63 5.64 2.58 13.99
CA THR A 63 5.80 1.76 12.80
C THR A 63 5.38 0.32 13.08
N TRP A 64 5.16 -0.48 12.04
CA TRP A 64 4.77 -1.90 12.14
C TRP A 64 5.83 -2.83 12.75
N ARG A 65 6.89 -2.28 13.35
CA ARG A 65 8.03 -3.00 13.91
C ARG A 65 7.66 -3.65 15.24
#